data_AF-A0A7X6I9T1-F1
#
_entry.id   AF-A0A7X6I9T1-F1
#
_cell.length_a   1.000
_cell.length_b   1.000
_cell.length_c   1.000
_cell.angle_alpha   90.00
_cell.angle_beta   90.00
_cell.angle_gamma   90.00
#
_symmetry.space_group_name_H-M   'P 1'
#
loop_
_entity.id
_entity.type
_entity.pdbx_description
1 polymer ?
#
loop_
_entity_poly.entity_id
_entity_poly.type
_entity_poly.pdbx_seq_one_letter_code
_entity_poly.pdbx_strand_id
1 'polypeptide(L)'
;MFTQDDFEQLIKNYNEDFIYLLIRASQQSYECLISSFMMLKDLHNAIVKFQASGKFLFRILPYPLSFRANDDLLRTMGFNDEEIRNIYGFLEFVKETQGKEFEECLKESVYNLCKREPGDQPWRMRSSVPL
;
A
#
# COMPACT_ATOMS: atom_id res chain seq x y z
N MET A 1 9.98 24.54 5.87
CA MET A 1 10.48 23.76 7.02
C MET A 1 9.53 22.61 7.20
N PHE A 2 10.01 21.37 7.30
CA PHE A 2 9.14 20.21 7.50
C PHE A 2 8.70 20.16 8.97
N THR A 3 7.39 20.22 9.19
CA THR A 3 6.76 20.37 10.52
C THR A 3 6.14 19.06 11.00
N GLN A 4 5.70 19.03 12.25
CA GLN A 4 4.95 17.90 12.80
C GLN A 4 3.63 17.68 12.03
N ASP A 5 2.96 18.75 11.60
CA ASP A 5 1.71 18.65 10.83
C ASP A 5 1.97 18.09 9.42
N ASP A 6 3.09 18.46 8.79
CA ASP A 6 3.52 17.88 7.51
C ASP A 6 3.81 16.38 7.66
N PHE A 7 4.43 15.98 8.78
CA PHE A 7 4.70 14.58 9.08
C PHE A 7 3.41 13.77 9.30
N GLU A 8 2.43 14.34 10.00
CA GLU A 8 1.13 13.73 10.20
C GLU A 8 0.36 13.60 8.88
N GLN A 9 0.41 14.62 8.03
CA GLN A 9 -0.21 14.56 6.71
C GLN A 9 0.46 13.50 5.83
N LEU A 10 1.79 13.36 5.90
CA LEU A 10 2.51 12.30 5.21
C LEU A 10 2.04 10.90 5.64
N ILE A 11 1.84 10.67 6.95
CA ILE A 11 1.34 9.40 7.47
C ILE A 11 -0.11 9.13 7.02
N LYS A 12 -0.97 10.17 7.01
CA LYS A 12 -2.35 10.04 6.50
C LYS A 12 -2.37 9.62 5.03
N ASN A 13 -1.59 10.31 4.20
CA ASN A 13 -1.49 9.99 2.77
C ASN A 13 -0.96 8.57 2.56
N TYR A 14 0.10 8.19 3.30
CA TYR A 14 0.63 6.82 3.28
C TYR A 14 -0.44 5.77 3.64
N ASN A 15 -1.23 6.01 4.69
CA ASN A 15 -2.29 5.10 5.12
C ASN A 15 -3.42 4.99 4.10
N GLU A 16 -3.81 6.10 3.46
CA GLU A 16 -4.79 6.10 2.37
C GLU A 16 -4.30 5.31 1.15
N ASP A 17 -3.06 5.54 0.73
CA ASP A 17 -2.46 4.87 -0.41
C ASP A 17 -2.22 3.38 -0.13
N PHE A 18 -1.89 3.03 1.12
CA PHE A 18 -1.82 1.64 1.58
C PHE A 18 -3.18 0.94 1.45
N ILE A 19 -4.27 1.57 1.89
CA ILE A 19 -5.61 0.99 1.73
C ILE A 19 -5.97 0.87 0.25
N TYR A 20 -5.65 1.88 -0.56
CA TYR A 20 -5.86 1.83 -2.01
C TYR A 20 -5.16 0.63 -2.65
N LEU A 21 -3.88 0.41 -2.32
CA LEU A 21 -3.12 -0.75 -2.76
C LEU A 21 -3.81 -2.06 -2.37
N LEU A 22 -4.30 -2.18 -1.14
CA LEU A 22 -5.01 -3.39 -0.67
C LEU A 22 -6.33 -3.62 -1.40
N ILE A 23 -7.10 -2.56 -1.71
CA ILE A 23 -8.33 -2.67 -2.51
C ILE A 23 -8.02 -3.17 -3.92
N ARG A 24 -6.97 -2.64 -4.55
CA ARG A 24 -6.59 -3.09 -5.89
C ARG A 24 -6.04 -4.51 -5.89
N ALA A 25 -5.30 -4.89 -4.84
CA ALA A 25 -4.83 -6.25 -4.63
C ALA A 25 -6.01 -7.21 -4.37
N SER A 26 -7.02 -6.81 -3.62
CA SER A 26 -8.21 -7.65 -3.41
C SER A 26 -8.99 -7.94 -4.69
N GLN A 27 -8.84 -7.08 -5.71
CA GLN A 27 -9.42 -7.20 -7.04
C GLN A 27 -8.48 -7.89 -8.07
N GLN A 28 -7.41 -8.56 -7.61
CA GLN A 28 -6.45 -9.30 -8.45
C GLN A 28 -5.72 -8.48 -9.53
N SER A 29 -5.62 -7.15 -9.37
CA SER A 29 -4.93 -6.28 -10.33
C SER A 29 -3.40 -6.24 -10.13
N TYR A 30 -2.72 -7.39 -10.02
CA TYR A 30 -1.36 -7.49 -9.48
C TYR A 30 -0.25 -6.83 -10.30
N GLU A 31 -0.31 -6.94 -11.63
CA GLU A 31 0.81 -6.55 -12.51
C GLU A 31 1.18 -5.06 -12.39
N CYS A 32 0.20 -4.19 -12.16
CA CYS A 32 0.46 -2.75 -12.00
C CYS A 32 0.86 -2.34 -10.57
N LEU A 33 0.63 -3.21 -9.57
CA LEU A 33 0.70 -2.86 -8.15
C LEU A 33 2.09 -3.06 -7.53
N ILE A 34 3.00 -3.79 -8.18
CA ILE A 34 4.35 -4.04 -7.66
C ILE A 34 5.08 -2.70 -7.42
N SER A 35 5.04 -1.80 -8.40
CA SER A 35 5.69 -0.49 -8.30
C SER A 35 5.13 0.33 -7.14
N SER A 36 3.80 0.39 -7.01
CA SER A 36 3.11 1.07 -5.90
C SER A 36 3.47 0.46 -4.54
N PHE A 37 3.54 -0.87 -4.44
CA PHE A 37 3.97 -1.55 -3.22
C PHE A 37 5.40 -1.16 -2.83
N MET A 38 6.33 -1.13 -3.80
CA MET A 38 7.73 -0.78 -3.54
C MET A 38 7.88 0.69 -3.12
N MET A 39 7.18 1.61 -3.77
CA MET A 39 7.16 3.03 -3.37
C MET A 39 6.59 3.21 -1.96
N LEU A 40 5.52 2.50 -1.62
CA LEU A 40 4.95 2.52 -0.27
C LEU A 40 5.90 1.92 0.77
N LYS A 41 6.68 0.90 0.41
CA LYS A 41 7.72 0.32 1.28
C LYS A 41 8.80 1.35 1.60
N ASP A 42 9.28 2.05 0.59
CA ASP A 42 10.32 3.07 0.77
C ASP A 42 9.78 4.27 1.57
N LEU A 43 8.54 4.68 1.33
CA LEU A 43 7.88 5.72 2.10
C LEU A 43 7.67 5.31 3.57
N HIS A 44 7.21 4.09 3.84
CA HIS A 44 7.09 3.57 5.20
C HIS A 44 8.45 3.60 5.91
N ASN A 45 9.51 3.13 5.25
CA ASN A 45 10.86 3.16 5.80
C ASN A 45 11.35 4.59 6.09
N ALA A 46 11.00 5.56 5.23
CA ALA A 46 11.30 6.97 5.46
C ALA A 46 10.53 7.52 6.68
N ILE A 47 9.23 7.24 6.80
CA ILE A 47 8.39 7.65 7.93
C ILE A 47 8.98 7.14 9.26
N VAL A 48 9.35 5.86 9.33
CA VAL A 48 9.98 5.26 10.51
C VAL A 48 11.31 5.94 10.84
N LYS A 49 12.15 6.24 9.83
CA LYS A 49 13.41 6.97 10.03
C LYS A 49 13.21 8.40 10.50
N PHE A 50 12.20 9.11 9.99
CA PHE A 50 11.87 10.46 10.45
C PHE A 50 11.49 10.46 11.92
N GLN A 51 10.66 9.52 12.37
CA GLN A 51 10.32 9.40 13.78
C GLN A 51 11.54 8.99 14.63
N ALA A 52 12.38 8.06 14.15
CA ALA A 52 13.59 7.63 14.84
C ALA A 52 14.62 8.76 15.05
N SER A 53 14.53 9.86 14.28
CA SER A 53 15.36 11.05 14.49
C SER A 53 15.04 11.83 15.77
N GLY A 54 13.93 11.50 16.45
CA GLY A 54 13.47 12.15 17.68
C GLY A 54 12.83 13.52 17.49
N LYS A 55 12.78 14.05 16.25
CA LYS A 55 12.18 15.35 15.93
C LYS A 55 10.67 15.31 15.72
N PHE A 56 10.13 14.13 15.42
CA PHE A 56 8.73 13.92 15.11
C PHE A 56 8.15 12.80 15.97
N LEU A 57 6.86 12.88 16.25
CA LEU A 57 6.14 11.88 17.03
C LEU A 57 5.03 11.23 16.20
N PHE A 58 4.77 9.95 16.45
CA PHE A 58 3.60 9.28 15.91
C PHE A 58 2.36 9.67 16.72
N ARG A 59 1.60 10.67 16.23
CA ARG A 59 0.21 10.91 16.69
C ARG A 59 -0.80 10.02 15.96
N ILE A 60 -0.43 9.61 14.75
CA ILE A 60 -1.13 8.62 13.92
C ILE A 60 -0.10 7.54 13.60
N LEU A 61 -0.49 6.28 13.70
CA LEU A 61 0.39 5.17 13.36
C LEU A 61 0.32 4.90 11.85
N PRO A 62 1.46 4.76 11.16
CA PRO A 62 1.46 4.19 9.82
C PRO A 62 1.02 2.72 9.90
N TYR A 63 0.19 2.28 8.94
CA TYR A 63 -0.12 0.86 8.83
C TYR A 63 1.15 0.05 8.59
N PRO A 64 1.28 -1.13 9.21
CA PRO A 64 2.45 -1.96 9.00
C PRO A 64 2.45 -2.52 7.57
N LEU A 65 3.40 -2.08 6.73
CA LEU A 65 3.66 -2.76 5.47
C LEU A 65 4.43 -4.05 5.76
N SER A 66 3.66 -5.10 6.00
CA SER A 66 4.13 -6.40 6.45
C SER A 66 3.70 -7.47 5.45
N PHE A 67 4.62 -8.37 5.09
CA PHE A 67 4.29 -9.59 4.34
C PHE A 67 3.40 -10.55 5.13
N ARG A 68 3.33 -10.38 6.45
CA ARG A 68 2.33 -11.01 7.31
C ARG A 68 1.21 -10.00 7.52
N ALA A 69 0.28 -9.92 6.59
CA ALA A 69 -0.94 -9.18 6.87
C ALA A 69 -1.61 -9.81 8.12
N ASN A 70 -2.31 -8.98 8.88
CA ASN A 70 -3.06 -9.45 10.05
C ASN A 70 -4.53 -9.53 9.63
N ASP A 71 -5.10 -10.73 9.59
CA ASP A 71 -6.51 -10.95 9.23
C ASP A 71 -7.44 -10.07 10.07
N ASP A 72 -7.16 -9.88 11.35
CA ASP A 72 -7.98 -9.04 12.23
C ASP A 72 -7.93 -7.56 11.79
N LEU A 73 -6.77 -7.09 11.36
CA LEU A 73 -6.61 -5.74 10.81
C LEU A 73 -7.36 -5.60 9.48
N LEU A 74 -7.21 -6.57 8.57
CA LEU A 74 -7.89 -6.55 7.27
C LEU A 74 -9.42 -6.64 7.42
N ARG A 75 -9.92 -7.47 8.34
CA ARG A 75 -11.35 -7.54 8.69
C ARG A 75 -11.85 -6.24 9.30
N THR A 76 -11.07 -5.60 10.18
CA THR A 76 -11.41 -4.28 10.75
C THR A 76 -11.43 -3.20 9.67
N MET A 77 -10.58 -3.32 8.66
CA MET A 77 -10.61 -2.49 7.46
C MET A 77 -11.78 -2.84 6.53
N GLY A 78 -12.56 -3.91 6.81
CA GLY A 78 -13.77 -4.31 6.10
C GLY A 78 -13.55 -5.21 4.87
N PHE A 79 -12.39 -5.89 4.77
CA PHE A 79 -12.16 -6.88 3.72
C PHE A 79 -12.83 -8.22 4.09
N ASN A 80 -13.46 -8.88 3.12
CA ASN A 80 -14.03 -10.21 3.27
C ASN A 80 -12.98 -11.33 3.04
N ASP A 81 -13.35 -12.59 3.27
CA ASP A 81 -12.40 -13.72 3.18
C ASP A 81 -11.80 -13.91 1.78
N GLU A 82 -12.57 -13.65 0.73
CA GLU A 82 -12.08 -13.74 -0.65
C GLU A 82 -11.08 -12.63 -0.96
N GLU A 83 -11.42 -11.40 -0.58
CA GLU A 83 -10.55 -10.24 -0.71
C GLU A 83 -9.24 -10.42 0.06
N ILE A 84 -9.30 -10.96 1.28
CA ILE A 84 -8.12 -11.26 2.09
C ILE A 84 -7.24 -12.30 1.40
N ARG A 85 -7.82 -13.38 0.84
CA ARG A 85 -7.06 -14.36 0.05
C ARG A 85 -6.38 -13.72 -1.16
N ASN A 86 -7.07 -12.84 -1.87
CA ASN A 86 -6.51 -12.12 -3.01
C ASN A 86 -5.37 -11.16 -2.58
N ILE A 87 -5.49 -10.51 -1.42
CA ILE A 87 -4.40 -9.71 -0.84
C ILE A 87 -3.18 -10.59 -0.53
N TYR A 88 -3.38 -11.77 0.06
CA TYR A 88 -2.26 -12.69 0.32
C TYR A 88 -1.60 -13.19 -0.95
N GLY A 89 -2.38 -13.55 -1.97
CA GLY A 89 -1.85 -13.93 -3.28
C GLY A 89 -0.97 -12.82 -3.90
N PHE A 90 -1.37 -11.56 -3.74
CA PHE A 90 -0.53 -10.43 -4.15
C PHE A 90 0.78 -10.35 -3.35
N LEU A 91 0.73 -10.49 -2.02
CA LEU A 91 1.92 -10.42 -1.17
C LEU A 91 2.91 -11.56 -1.45
N GLU A 92 2.40 -12.76 -1.74
CA GLU A 92 3.21 -13.90 -2.20
C GLU A 92 3.85 -13.61 -3.56
N PHE A 93 3.06 -13.12 -4.52
CA PHE A 93 3.56 -12.70 -5.83
C PHE A 93 4.67 -11.63 -5.72
N VAL A 94 4.50 -10.63 -4.85
CA VAL A 94 5.52 -9.62 -4.57
C VAL A 94 6.77 -10.25 -3.94
N LYS A 95 6.62 -11.20 -3.02
CA LYS A 95 7.75 -11.88 -2.38
C LYS A 95 8.56 -12.71 -3.38
N GLU A 96 7.90 -13.40 -4.30
CA GLU A 96 8.54 -14.19 -5.36
C GLU A 96 9.23 -13.31 -6.40
N THR A 97 8.62 -12.17 -6.75
CA THR A 97 9.18 -11.22 -7.73
C THR A 97 10.30 -10.36 -7.15
N GLN A 98 10.38 -10.15 -5.83
CA GLN A 98 11.50 -9.47 -5.17
C GLN A 98 12.86 -10.18 -5.28
N GLY A 99 12.92 -11.37 -5.91
CA GLY A 99 14.16 -12.06 -6.28
C GLY A 99 14.57 -11.94 -7.76
N LYS A 100 13.74 -11.34 -8.61
CA LYS A 100 14.08 -11.00 -10.01
C LYS A 100 14.22 -9.49 -10.10
N GLU A 101 15.34 -9.04 -10.62
CA GLU A 101 15.83 -7.68 -10.41
C GLU A 101 14.81 -6.63 -10.86
N PHE A 102 14.65 -5.61 -10.01
CA PHE A 102 13.99 -4.34 -10.33
C PHE A 102 14.45 -3.75 -11.69
N GLU A 103 15.68 -4.05 -12.12
CA GLU A 103 16.24 -3.67 -13.43
C GLU A 103 15.74 -4.52 -14.61
N GLU A 104 15.39 -5.80 -14.41
CA GLU A 104 14.81 -6.65 -15.46
C GLU A 104 13.37 -6.22 -15.80
N CYS A 105 12.57 -5.85 -14.78
CA CYS A 105 11.23 -5.29 -15.01
C CYS A 105 11.25 -3.91 -15.69
N LEU A 106 12.31 -3.11 -15.47
CA LEU A 106 12.52 -1.85 -16.20
C LEU A 106 12.87 -2.08 -17.67
N LYS A 107 13.64 -3.13 -17.98
CA LYS A 107 14.00 -3.52 -19.35
C LYS A 107 12.81 -4.02 -20.16
N GLU A 108 11.83 -4.67 -19.53
CA GLU A 108 10.65 -5.22 -20.22
C GLU A 108 9.52 -4.19 -20.43
N SER A 109 9.67 -2.94 -20.00
CA SER A 109 8.69 -1.87 -20.22
C SER A 109 7.27 -2.20 -19.73
N VAL A 110 7.14 -2.99 -18.66
CA VAL A 110 5.85 -3.32 -18.01
C VAL A 110 5.40 -2.24 -17.01
N TYR A 111 5.76 -0.98 -17.27
CA TYR A 111 5.35 0.16 -16.44
C TYR A 111 3.98 0.66 -16.88
N ASN A 112 2.94 -0.08 -16.53
CA ASN A 112 1.63 0.55 -16.31
C ASN A 112 1.60 1.00 -14.86
N LEU A 113 1.96 2.26 -14.59
CA LEU A 113 1.72 2.86 -13.28
C LEU A 113 0.20 2.81 -13.04
N CYS A 114 -0.26 2.15 -11.98
CA CYS A 114 -1.66 2.33 -11.59
C CYS A 114 -1.80 3.82 -11.19
N LYS A 115 -2.38 4.63 -12.09
CA LYS A 115 -2.66 6.02 -11.79
C LYS A 115 -3.91 6.06 -10.92
N ARG A 116 -3.84 6.75 -9.78
CA ARG A 116 -5.02 7.09 -8.99
C ARG A 116 -5.83 8.09 -9.80
N GLU A 117 -7.09 7.75 -10.12
CA GLU A 117 -7.95 8.65 -10.87
C GLU A 117 -8.56 9.72 -9.94
N PRO A 118 -8.83 10.95 -10.43
CA PRO A 118 -9.51 11.98 -9.66
C PRO A 118 -10.93 11.54 -9.30
N GLY A 119 -11.13 11.04 -8.07
CA GLY A 119 -12.40 10.47 -7.60
C GLY A 119 -12.24 9.15 -6.87
N ASP A 120 -11.06 8.53 -6.97
CA ASP A 120 -10.69 7.30 -6.27
C ASP A 120 -10.52 7.56 -4.77
N GLN A 121 -11.66 7.49 -4.09
CA GLN A 121 -11.77 7.48 -2.63
C GLN A 121 -11.85 6.00 -2.19
N PRO A 122 -10.98 5.53 -1.28
CA PRO A 122 -10.97 4.12 -0.86
C PRO A 122 -12.35 3.60 -0.42
N TRP A 123 -13.15 4.44 0.24
CA TRP A 123 -14.51 4.09 0.67
C TRP A 123 -15.54 4.03 -0.47
N ARG A 124 -15.33 4.75 -1.59
CA ARG A 124 -16.25 4.72 -2.75
C ARG A 124 -16.00 3.52 -3.67
N MET A 125 -14.76 3.03 -3.74
CA MET A 125 -14.39 1.89 -4.58
C MET A 125 -15.05 0.57 -4.15
N ARG A 126 -15.42 0.46 -2.87
CA ARG A 126 -16.12 -0.72 -2.36
C ARG A 126 -17.62 -0.72 -2.64
N SER A 127 -18.23 0.44 -2.89
CA SER A 127 -19.67 0.57 -3.13
C SER A 127 -20.09 0.23 -4.57
N SER A 128 -19.13 0.03 -5.48
CA SER A 128 -19.35 -0.20 -6.91
C SER A 128 -19.40 -1.67 -7.32
N VAL A 129 -19.39 -2.62 -6.37
CA VAL A 129 -19.61 -4.05 -6.67
C VAL A 129 -21.11 -4.30 -6.68
N PRO A 130 -21.73 -4.68 -7.82
CA PRO A 130 -23.13 -5.09 -7.83
C PRO A 130 -23.28 -6.37 -6.99
N LEU A 131 -24.31 -6.41 -6.15
CA LEU A 131 -24.78 -7.62 -5.47
C LEU A 131 -25.09 -8.75 -6.45
#